data_AF-A0A5E4G7D6-F1
#
_entry.id   AF-A0A5E4G7D6-F1
#
_cell.length_a   1.000
_cell.length_b   1.000
_cell.length_c   1.000
_cell.angle_alpha   90.00
_cell.angle_beta   90.00
_cell.angle_gamma   90.00
#
_symmetry.space_group_name_H-M   'P 1'
#
loop_
_entity.id
_entity.type
_entity.pdbx_description
1 polymer ?
#
loop_
_entity_poly.entity_id
_entity_poly.type
_entity_poly.pdbx_seq_one_letter_code
_entity_poly.pdbx_strand_id
1 'polypeptide(L)'
;MTGDEVSKGSDDMMIDEYEQKQGNVVPDGFNSHYLKVYYGKLFPYADIFKWMSYGNDGKHPVCDQSYFSRREFSFTLDNEVYLRFQSFNSMSELENSVKEKCPVKIDIGPVYSVDPSKRHAYAQSGDNVFTPVERELIFDIDMSDYDDVRYCCSGADVCLECWPLMTIAVKVIDTSLRDDFGFSHILWVYSGRRGVHCWVCDGKARRLTNEQRAAIADYFRVYKGNENSHKKVSFTGLALHPFLARSYTEVLMDFFERKLLLSQEIFSTEERYEKILDMIPDPDQSITSELRGKWQEKRRTANSKDDINVVRWEQLKNMLQSGKHKVQGLRRCVEEIVFSFTYPRLDMEVSKHMNHLLKAPFCVHPKTGRVCVPIDPNRCEEFDPTAVPTLSNLLEQLNIGGLRAEVDNEWDRTSLGKSIRFFRSSFLQPLLKSCKEEMESSYNAKLQQSKNSFSW
;
A
#
# COMPACT_ATOMS: atom_id res chain seq x y z
N MET A 1 -87.88 34.47 -8.49
CA MET A 1 -86.95 33.84 -7.54
C MET A 1 -86.22 32.75 -8.32
N THR A 2 -84.94 32.99 -8.56
CA THR A 2 -84.04 32.28 -9.49
C THR A 2 -82.97 31.50 -8.72
N GLY A 3 -82.50 30.40 -9.29
CA GLY A 3 -81.31 29.64 -8.88
C GLY A 3 -81.67 28.21 -8.47
N ASP A 4 -81.54 27.20 -9.33
CA ASP A 4 -80.33 26.53 -9.84
C ASP A 4 -79.93 25.32 -8.97
N GLU A 5 -80.38 24.13 -9.36
CA GLU A 5 -79.75 22.84 -9.00
C GLU A 5 -79.37 22.12 -10.29
N VAL A 6 -78.07 22.05 -10.58
CA VAL A 6 -77.52 21.33 -11.73
C VAL A 6 -76.72 20.12 -11.22
N SER A 7 -77.18 18.96 -11.65
CA SER A 7 -76.58 17.63 -11.54
C SER A 7 -75.16 17.59 -12.12
N LYS A 8 -74.20 17.05 -11.36
CA LYS A 8 -72.86 16.68 -11.87
C LYS A 8 -72.83 15.22 -12.30
N GLY A 9 -72.48 15.02 -13.57
CA GLY A 9 -72.23 13.73 -14.21
C GLY A 9 -70.89 13.10 -13.82
N SER A 10 -70.79 11.83 -14.20
CA SER A 10 -69.68 10.89 -14.02
C SER A 10 -68.34 11.37 -14.57
N ASP A 11 -67.26 10.93 -13.92
CA ASP A 11 -66.11 10.38 -14.65
C ASP A 11 -65.44 9.29 -13.80
N ASP A 12 -65.51 8.07 -14.31
CA ASP A 12 -64.76 6.89 -13.89
C ASP A 12 -63.29 7.14 -14.25
N MET A 13 -62.42 7.29 -13.26
CA MET A 13 -60.97 7.27 -13.47
C MET A 13 -60.39 6.01 -12.85
N MET A 14 -60.09 5.05 -13.73
CA MET A 14 -59.23 3.91 -13.47
C MET A 14 -57.92 4.39 -12.82
N ILE A 15 -57.65 3.97 -11.59
CA ILE A 15 -56.35 4.14 -10.96
C ILE A 15 -55.47 3.02 -11.50
N ASP A 16 -54.65 3.34 -12.49
CA ASP A 16 -53.56 2.47 -12.94
C ASP A 16 -52.57 2.25 -11.79
N GLU A 17 -52.55 1.02 -11.27
CA GLU A 17 -51.50 0.50 -10.39
C GLU A 17 -50.16 0.46 -11.16
N TYR A 18 -49.45 1.58 -11.19
CA TYR A 18 -48.07 1.67 -11.67
C TYR A 18 -47.19 2.41 -10.65
N GLU A 19 -47.04 1.85 -9.46
CA GLU A 19 -45.88 2.14 -8.62
C GLU A 19 -44.88 0.99 -8.65
N GLN A 20 -44.00 1.14 -9.64
CA GLN A 20 -42.67 0.60 -9.81
C GLN A 20 -42.08 -0.12 -8.59
N LYS A 21 -41.83 -1.42 -8.74
CA LYS A 21 -40.68 -2.10 -8.12
C LYS A 21 -39.39 -1.44 -8.64
N GLN A 22 -39.01 -0.29 -8.11
CA GLN A 22 -37.63 0.17 -8.20
C GLN A 22 -36.80 -0.81 -7.36
N GLY A 23 -36.06 -1.69 -8.02
CA GLY A 23 -34.99 -2.41 -7.35
C GLY A 23 -34.08 -1.37 -6.69
N ASN A 24 -33.78 -1.55 -5.40
CA ASN A 24 -32.82 -0.72 -4.67
C ASN A 24 -31.43 -0.85 -5.33
N VAL A 25 -31.19 -0.10 -6.40
CA VAL A 25 -29.87 0.07 -6.99
C VAL A 25 -29.09 0.90 -5.99
N VAL A 26 -27.96 0.38 -5.50
CA VAL A 26 -27.06 1.13 -4.62
C VAL A 26 -26.15 1.98 -5.52
N PRO A 27 -26.24 3.33 -5.50
CA PRO A 27 -25.34 4.17 -6.26
C PRO A 27 -23.86 3.77 -6.11
N ASP A 28 -23.17 3.70 -7.24
CA ASP A 28 -21.72 3.50 -7.26
C ASP A 28 -20.99 4.71 -6.68
N GLY A 29 -19.93 4.46 -5.91
CA GLY A 29 -19.04 5.48 -5.37
C GLY A 29 -19.10 5.63 -3.85
N PHE A 30 -18.35 6.60 -3.34
CA PHE A 30 -18.28 6.85 -1.90
C PHE A 30 -19.57 7.53 -1.40
N ASN A 31 -20.14 6.98 -0.32
CA ASN A 31 -21.31 7.54 0.33
C ASN A 31 -21.14 7.46 1.86
N SER A 32 -21.34 8.59 2.54
CA SER A 32 -21.19 8.70 3.99
C SER A 32 -22.17 7.79 4.76
N HIS A 33 -23.38 7.58 4.25
CA HIS A 33 -24.32 6.62 4.83
C HIS A 33 -23.79 5.19 4.74
N TYR A 34 -23.22 4.80 3.59
CA TYR A 34 -22.68 3.46 3.42
C TYR A 34 -21.45 3.26 4.33
N LEU A 35 -20.68 4.33 4.55
CA LEU A 35 -19.52 4.31 5.45
C LEU A 35 -19.95 4.08 6.90
N LYS A 36 -21.05 4.69 7.35
CA LYS A 36 -21.65 4.41 8.66
C LYS A 36 -22.06 2.94 8.79
N VAL A 37 -22.65 2.35 7.75
CA VAL A 37 -23.00 0.92 7.75
C VAL A 37 -21.76 0.05 7.81
N TYR A 38 -20.70 0.39 7.06
CA TYR A 38 -19.43 -0.32 7.05
C TYR A 38 -18.75 -0.31 8.42
N TYR A 39 -18.65 0.84 9.08
CA TYR A 39 -18.17 0.93 10.46
C TYR A 39 -19.14 0.28 11.47
N GLY A 40 -20.43 0.20 11.16
CA GLY A 40 -21.40 -0.50 11.99
C GLY A 40 -21.23 -2.01 12.01
N LYS A 41 -20.84 -2.61 10.86
CA LYS A 41 -21.05 -4.04 10.59
C LYS A 41 -19.83 -4.80 10.08
N LEU A 42 -18.91 -4.15 9.37
CA LEU A 42 -17.88 -4.80 8.55
C LEU A 42 -16.45 -4.50 9.00
N PHE A 43 -16.18 -3.32 9.56
CA PHE A 43 -14.83 -2.96 9.98
C PHE A 43 -14.33 -3.90 11.11
N PRO A 44 -13.13 -4.51 10.97
CA PRO A 44 -12.69 -5.58 11.87
C PRO A 44 -12.07 -5.05 13.17
N TYR A 45 -12.86 -4.38 14.02
CA TYR A 45 -12.38 -3.73 15.26
C TYR A 45 -11.58 -4.66 16.17
N ALA A 46 -12.07 -5.88 16.39
CA ALA A 46 -11.41 -6.85 17.26
C ALA A 46 -10.02 -7.25 16.72
N ASP A 47 -9.87 -7.37 15.40
CA ASP A 47 -8.59 -7.75 14.79
C ASP A 47 -7.60 -6.58 14.78
N ILE A 48 -8.07 -5.36 14.49
CA ILE A 48 -7.27 -4.13 14.58
C ILE A 48 -6.81 -3.89 16.02
N PHE A 49 -7.71 -4.03 17.01
CA PHE A 49 -7.38 -3.89 18.42
C PHE A 49 -6.31 -4.90 18.87
N LYS A 50 -6.47 -6.18 18.50
CA LYS A 50 -5.47 -7.22 18.82
C LYS A 50 -4.12 -6.95 18.19
N TRP A 51 -4.11 -6.53 16.92
CA TRP A 51 -2.88 -6.14 16.23
C TRP A 51 -2.19 -4.98 16.96
N MET A 52 -2.92 -3.90 17.24
CA MET A 52 -2.38 -2.69 17.88
C MET A 52 -2.00 -2.88 19.35
N SER A 53 -2.48 -3.96 19.98
CA SER A 53 -2.13 -4.32 21.37
C SER A 53 -0.88 -5.19 21.46
N TYR A 54 -0.52 -5.91 20.39
CA TYR A 54 0.64 -6.82 20.37
C TYR A 54 0.67 -7.80 21.56
N GLY A 55 -0.49 -8.28 21.99
CA GLY A 55 -0.66 -9.19 23.13
C GLY A 55 -0.62 -8.54 24.52
N ASN A 56 -0.43 -7.21 24.60
CA ASN A 56 -0.43 -6.49 25.88
C ASN A 56 -1.83 -6.35 26.51
N ASP A 57 -2.87 -6.72 25.77
CA ASP A 57 -4.26 -6.86 26.24
C ASP A 57 -4.50 -8.18 27.01
N GLY A 58 -3.47 -9.03 27.15
CA GLY A 58 -3.51 -10.27 27.92
C GLY A 58 -3.41 -10.07 29.45
N LYS A 59 -3.49 -11.17 30.20
CA LYS A 59 -3.37 -11.18 31.68
C LYS A 59 -1.97 -11.56 32.18
N HIS A 60 -0.99 -11.69 31.29
CA HIS A 60 0.34 -12.13 31.66
C HIS A 60 1.05 -11.03 32.49
N PRO A 61 1.86 -11.34 33.52
CA PRO A 61 2.47 -10.33 34.40
C PRO A 61 3.37 -9.30 33.70
N VAL A 62 3.85 -9.60 32.49
CA VAL A 62 4.69 -8.71 31.66
C VAL A 62 3.86 -7.80 30.75
N CYS A 63 2.56 -8.06 30.57
CA CYS A 63 1.69 -7.25 29.72
C CYS A 63 1.58 -5.81 30.25
N ASP A 64 1.83 -4.84 29.37
CA ASP A 64 1.57 -3.43 29.65
C ASP A 64 0.14 -3.06 29.25
N GLN A 65 -0.78 -3.07 30.23
CA GLN A 65 -2.20 -2.77 30.00
C GLN A 65 -2.44 -1.38 29.40
N SER A 66 -1.49 -0.46 29.50
CA SER A 66 -1.58 0.88 28.93
C SER A 66 -0.96 0.99 27.53
N TYR A 67 -0.42 -0.09 26.96
CA TYR A 67 0.21 -0.07 25.65
C TYR A 67 -0.74 0.48 24.56
N PHE A 68 -1.97 -0.03 24.50
CA PHE A 68 -2.95 0.42 23.50
C PHE A 68 -3.40 1.88 23.71
N SER A 69 -3.55 2.34 24.95
CA SER A 69 -3.97 3.72 25.24
C SER A 69 -2.90 4.77 24.93
N ARG A 70 -1.67 4.34 24.68
CA ARG A 70 -0.59 5.22 24.22
C ARG A 70 -0.42 5.24 22.70
N ARG A 71 -1.19 4.46 21.94
CA ARG A 71 -1.20 4.46 20.48
C ARG A 71 -1.91 5.70 19.95
N GLU A 72 -1.24 6.46 19.09
CA GLU A 72 -1.88 7.53 18.34
C GLU A 72 -2.69 6.97 17.17
N PHE A 73 -3.91 7.47 17.03
CA PHE A 73 -4.70 7.44 15.80
C PHE A 73 -4.97 8.87 15.35
N SER A 74 -5.17 9.06 14.04
CA SER A 74 -5.75 10.29 13.52
C SER A 74 -6.97 10.01 12.65
N PHE A 75 -7.94 10.90 12.72
CA PHE A 75 -9.16 10.86 11.92
C PHE A 75 -9.21 12.07 10.99
N THR A 76 -9.45 11.85 9.70
CA THR A 76 -9.93 12.89 8.79
C THR A 76 -11.42 12.72 8.64
N LEU A 77 -12.18 13.78 8.89
CA LEU A 77 -13.63 13.82 8.72
C LEU A 77 -14.01 14.29 7.31
N ASP A 78 -15.30 14.22 6.97
CA ASP A 78 -15.82 14.58 5.64
C ASP A 78 -15.61 16.06 5.26
N ASN A 79 -15.63 16.94 6.26
CA ASN A 79 -15.32 18.36 6.15
C ASN A 79 -13.82 18.68 6.20
N GLU A 80 -12.96 17.69 5.90
CA GLU A 80 -11.50 17.77 5.93
C GLU A 80 -10.88 18.12 7.30
N VAL A 81 -11.68 18.12 8.37
CA VAL A 81 -11.17 18.32 9.73
C VAL A 81 -10.26 17.15 10.09
N TYR A 82 -9.03 17.47 10.43
CA TYR A 82 -7.99 16.52 10.78
C TYR A 82 -7.75 16.48 12.30
N LEU A 83 -8.12 15.36 12.92
CA LEU A 83 -8.03 15.14 14.36
C LEU A 83 -6.84 14.23 14.66
N ARG A 84 -5.73 14.81 15.15
CA ARG A 84 -4.56 14.05 15.61
C ARG A 84 -4.61 13.68 17.09
N PHE A 85 -3.67 12.84 17.49
CA PHE A 85 -3.45 12.46 18.89
C PHE A 85 -4.71 11.89 19.54
N GLN A 86 -5.53 11.17 18.76
CA GLN A 86 -6.62 10.37 19.30
C GLN A 86 -6.00 9.09 19.90
N SER A 87 -6.53 8.63 21.02
CA SER A 87 -6.09 7.42 21.70
C SER A 87 -7.30 6.81 22.42
N PHE A 88 -7.25 5.49 22.64
CA PHE A 88 -8.39 4.74 23.18
C PHE A 88 -7.88 3.71 24.20
N ASN A 89 -8.62 3.48 25.29
CA ASN A 89 -8.24 2.51 26.31
C ASN A 89 -8.71 1.09 25.98
N SER A 90 -9.68 0.95 25.09
CA SER A 90 -10.28 -0.35 24.76
C SER A 90 -10.79 -0.41 23.32
N MET A 91 -11.05 -1.63 22.85
CA MET A 91 -11.71 -1.89 21.57
C MET A 91 -13.06 -1.16 21.48
N SER A 92 -13.85 -1.19 22.55
CA SER A 92 -15.17 -0.54 22.59
C SER A 92 -15.08 0.98 22.49
N GLU A 93 -14.08 1.61 23.11
CA GLU A 93 -13.86 3.06 22.96
C GLU A 93 -13.46 3.43 21.52
N LEU A 94 -12.56 2.66 20.91
CA LEU A 94 -12.20 2.83 19.50
C LEU A 94 -13.42 2.67 18.59
N GLU A 95 -14.19 1.61 18.78
CA GLU A 95 -15.39 1.30 18.00
C GLU A 95 -16.44 2.41 18.11
N ASN A 96 -16.75 2.83 19.33
CA ASN A 96 -17.69 3.92 19.57
C ASN A 96 -17.24 5.22 18.91
N SER A 97 -15.95 5.59 19.04
CA SER A 97 -15.46 6.83 18.46
C SER A 97 -15.46 6.81 16.93
N VAL A 98 -15.11 5.66 16.31
CA VAL A 98 -15.17 5.51 14.85
C VAL A 98 -16.62 5.56 14.35
N LYS A 99 -17.57 4.90 15.04
CA LYS A 99 -18.99 4.94 14.67
C LYS A 99 -19.60 6.34 14.83
N GLU A 100 -19.25 7.04 15.91
CA GLU A 100 -19.75 8.39 16.19
C GLU A 100 -19.20 9.42 15.19
N LYS A 101 -17.87 9.46 15.02
CA LYS A 101 -17.22 10.47 14.17
C LYS A 101 -17.26 10.11 12.68
N CYS A 102 -17.45 8.83 12.34
CA CYS A 102 -17.50 8.31 10.97
C CYS A 102 -16.39 8.85 10.06
N PRO A 103 -15.10 8.67 10.41
CA PRO A 103 -13.99 9.30 9.70
C PRO A 103 -13.83 8.75 8.27
N VAL A 104 -13.57 9.63 7.31
CA VAL A 104 -13.27 9.27 5.91
C VAL A 104 -11.85 8.73 5.72
N LYS A 105 -10.97 8.98 6.69
CA LYS A 105 -9.62 8.42 6.75
C LYS A 105 -9.26 8.14 8.21
N ILE A 106 -8.68 6.96 8.47
CA ILE A 106 -8.05 6.63 9.74
C ILE A 106 -6.58 6.37 9.46
N ASP A 107 -5.69 7.06 10.17
CA ASP A 107 -4.26 6.77 10.15
C ASP A 107 -3.81 6.28 11.53
N ILE A 108 -2.82 5.38 11.54
CA ILE A 108 -2.21 4.80 12.74
C ILE A 108 -0.82 5.42 12.91
N GLY A 109 -0.54 5.89 14.12
CA GLY A 109 0.74 6.48 14.52
C GLY A 109 1.52 5.63 15.52
N PRO A 110 2.54 6.21 16.17
CA PRO A 110 3.37 5.49 17.14
C PRO A 110 2.63 5.26 18.47
N VAL A 111 3.20 4.38 19.29
CA VAL A 111 2.95 4.31 20.72
C VAL A 111 3.88 5.31 21.35
N TYR A 112 3.30 6.18 22.16
CA TYR A 112 3.99 7.19 22.92
C TYR A 112 4.37 6.67 24.31
N SER A 113 5.22 7.41 24.99
CA SER A 113 5.55 7.24 26.41
C SER A 113 4.36 7.48 27.34
N VAL A 114 3.40 8.32 26.92
CA VAL A 114 2.18 8.68 27.65
C VAL A 114 0.99 8.80 26.70
N ASP A 115 -0.22 8.92 27.25
CA ASP A 115 -1.49 9.04 26.52
C ASP A 115 -1.51 10.27 25.58
N PRO A 116 -1.59 10.09 24.24
CA PRO A 116 -1.58 11.18 23.26
C PRO A 116 -2.70 12.20 23.43
N SER A 117 -3.88 11.76 23.86
CA SER A 117 -5.03 12.66 24.08
C SER A 117 -4.75 13.68 25.20
N LYS A 118 -3.85 13.36 26.13
CA LYS A 118 -3.48 14.18 27.30
C LYS A 118 -2.17 14.93 27.13
N ARG A 119 -1.58 14.98 25.92
CA ARG A 119 -0.29 15.63 25.62
C ARG A 119 -0.13 17.04 26.20
N HIS A 120 -1.19 17.84 26.24
CA HIS A 120 -1.15 19.21 26.76
C HIS A 120 -0.89 19.27 28.27
N ALA A 121 -1.39 18.30 29.04
CA ALA A 121 -1.11 18.21 30.47
C ALA A 121 0.38 17.89 30.73
N TYR A 122 0.99 17.04 29.90
CA TYR A 122 2.39 16.65 30.03
C TYR A 122 3.38 17.72 29.54
N ALA A 123 2.97 18.59 28.61
CA ALA A 123 3.80 19.71 28.17
C ALA A 123 4.01 20.76 29.28
N GLN A 124 3.10 20.83 30.26
CA GLN A 124 3.13 21.81 31.35
C GLN A 124 4.02 21.38 32.53
N SER A 125 4.40 20.09 32.62
CA SER A 125 5.17 19.55 33.74
C SER A 125 6.69 19.74 33.65
N GLY A 126 7.21 20.47 32.64
CA GLY A 126 8.63 20.83 32.52
C GLY A 126 9.54 19.71 31.98
N ASP A 127 9.23 18.45 32.29
CA ASP A 127 9.84 17.28 31.66
C ASP A 127 9.09 16.96 30.36
N ASN A 128 9.74 17.11 29.20
CA ASN A 128 9.14 16.82 27.89
C ASN A 128 8.99 15.29 27.69
N VAL A 129 8.12 14.66 28.48
CA VAL A 129 7.96 13.20 28.53
C VAL A 129 7.31 12.67 27.25
N PHE A 130 6.49 13.47 26.56
CA PHE A 130 5.70 13.06 25.38
C PHE A 130 6.58 12.77 24.16
N THR A 131 6.96 11.51 24.00
CA THR A 131 7.86 11.05 22.93
C THR A 131 7.39 9.72 22.36
N PRO A 132 7.54 9.48 21.06
CA PRO A 132 7.24 8.19 20.46
C PRO A 132 8.28 7.16 20.90
N VAL A 133 7.84 5.94 21.25
CA VAL A 133 8.72 4.86 21.74
C VAL A 133 8.68 3.60 20.88
N GLU A 134 7.55 3.33 20.21
CA GLU A 134 7.42 2.20 19.29
C GLU A 134 6.53 2.54 18.09
N ARG A 135 6.95 2.11 16.90
CA ARG A 135 6.14 2.15 15.68
C ARG A 135 6.63 1.10 14.71
N GLU A 136 5.72 0.40 14.06
CA GLU A 136 6.00 -0.45 12.91
C GLU A 136 6.97 0.24 11.94
N LEU A 137 7.89 -0.50 11.33
CA LEU A 137 8.64 0.06 10.20
C LEU A 137 7.70 0.02 8.99
N ILE A 138 7.53 1.14 8.30
CA ILE A 138 6.57 1.25 7.21
C ILE A 138 7.25 1.69 5.92
N PHE A 139 6.67 1.28 4.80
CA PHE A 139 7.02 1.76 3.47
C PHE A 139 5.74 2.13 2.73
N ASP A 140 5.77 3.26 2.03
CA ASP A 140 4.69 3.72 1.15
C ASP A 140 5.25 3.87 -0.27
N ILE A 141 4.51 3.30 -1.21
CA ILE A 141 4.86 3.20 -2.62
C ILE A 141 3.63 3.59 -3.42
N ASP A 142 3.69 4.75 -4.07
CA ASP A 142 2.60 5.31 -4.86
C ASP A 142 2.96 5.26 -6.36
N MET A 143 1.99 4.88 -7.19
CA MET A 143 2.16 4.84 -8.64
C MET A 143 2.50 6.22 -9.26
N SER A 144 2.12 7.34 -8.65
CA SER A 144 2.51 8.66 -9.20
C SER A 144 4.01 8.87 -9.24
N ASP A 145 4.76 8.20 -8.38
CA ASP A 145 6.22 8.30 -8.40
C ASP A 145 6.82 7.70 -9.67
N TYR A 146 6.03 7.00 -10.49
CA TYR A 146 6.45 6.36 -11.75
C TYR A 146 5.92 7.07 -13.00
N ASP A 147 5.35 8.28 -12.88
CA ASP A 147 4.79 9.04 -14.00
C ASP A 147 5.78 9.31 -15.15
N ASP A 148 7.08 9.29 -14.89
CA ASP A 148 8.12 9.45 -15.91
C ASP A 148 8.41 8.19 -16.72
N VAL A 149 7.97 7.01 -16.27
CA VAL A 149 8.26 5.70 -16.88
C VAL A 149 7.02 4.86 -17.20
N ARG A 150 5.82 5.38 -16.92
CA ARG A 150 4.54 4.78 -17.35
C ARG A 150 3.86 5.67 -18.38
N TYR A 151 3.25 5.06 -19.38
CA TYR A 151 2.61 5.75 -20.50
C TYR A 151 1.12 5.40 -20.65
N CYS A 152 0.62 4.40 -19.91
CA CYS A 152 -0.78 3.99 -19.96
C CYS A 152 -1.72 4.86 -19.08
N CYS A 153 -1.18 5.55 -18.08
CA CYS A 153 -1.91 6.38 -17.11
C CYS A 153 -1.03 7.53 -16.63
N SER A 154 -1.62 8.53 -15.97
CA SER A 154 -0.90 9.66 -15.35
C SER A 154 -1.45 9.99 -13.97
N GLY A 155 -0.62 10.58 -13.12
CA GLY A 155 -1.03 11.11 -11.81
C GLY A 155 -1.66 10.04 -10.92
N ALA A 156 -2.97 10.15 -10.68
CA ALA A 156 -3.64 9.32 -9.70
C ALA A 156 -4.44 8.13 -10.26
N ASP A 157 -4.38 7.96 -11.58
CA ASP A 157 -5.06 6.87 -12.27
C ASP A 157 -4.16 5.63 -12.37
N VAL A 158 -4.77 4.46 -12.31
CA VAL A 158 -4.08 3.17 -12.42
C VAL A 158 -4.90 2.19 -13.25
N CYS A 159 -4.20 1.29 -13.93
CA CYS A 159 -4.77 0.18 -14.68
C CYS A 159 -3.90 -1.07 -14.54
N LEU A 160 -4.36 -2.18 -15.12
CA LEU A 160 -3.65 -3.45 -15.08
C LEU A 160 -2.31 -3.43 -15.85
N GLU A 161 -2.09 -2.45 -16.72
CA GLU A 161 -0.85 -2.32 -17.50
C GLU A 161 0.30 -1.73 -16.67
N CYS A 162 0.02 -0.85 -15.69
CA CYS A 162 1.03 -0.24 -14.80
C CYS A 162 1.08 -0.89 -13.41
N TRP A 163 0.03 -1.60 -12.98
CA TRP A 163 0.03 -2.33 -11.71
C TRP A 163 1.21 -3.30 -11.49
N PRO A 164 1.83 -3.91 -12.53
CA PRO A 164 3.05 -4.69 -12.36
C PRO A 164 4.16 -3.94 -11.60
N LEU A 165 4.22 -2.61 -11.64
CA LEU A 165 5.17 -1.82 -10.84
C LEU A 165 4.97 -2.00 -9.32
N MET A 166 3.73 -2.08 -8.84
CA MET A 166 3.44 -2.38 -7.43
C MET A 166 3.77 -3.83 -7.08
N THR A 167 3.57 -4.75 -8.03
CA THR A 167 3.91 -6.17 -7.85
C THR A 167 5.42 -6.36 -7.68
N ILE A 168 6.20 -5.68 -8.53
CA ILE A 168 7.67 -5.64 -8.44
C ILE A 168 8.09 -5.07 -7.08
N ALA A 169 7.46 -3.98 -6.65
CA ALA A 169 7.72 -3.37 -5.35
C ALA A 169 7.47 -4.31 -4.17
N VAL A 170 6.34 -5.01 -4.14
CA VAL A 170 6.06 -6.02 -3.12
C VAL A 170 7.15 -7.10 -3.12
N LYS A 171 7.48 -7.68 -4.29
CA LYS A 171 8.47 -8.76 -4.39
C LYS A 171 9.86 -8.33 -3.91
N VAL A 172 10.38 -7.23 -4.44
CA VAL A 172 11.76 -6.77 -4.15
C VAL A 172 11.92 -6.41 -2.67
N ILE A 173 10.96 -5.67 -2.13
CA ILE A 173 11.03 -5.20 -0.75
C ILE A 173 10.74 -6.33 0.24
N ASP A 174 9.71 -7.17 0.00
CA ASP A 174 9.36 -8.29 0.90
C ASP A 174 10.51 -9.31 1.00
N THR A 175 11.09 -9.74 -0.13
CA THR A 175 12.22 -10.68 -0.14
C THR A 175 13.38 -10.14 0.69
N SER A 176 13.70 -8.86 0.56
CA SER A 176 14.86 -8.29 1.27
C SER A 176 14.58 -8.04 2.75
N LEU A 177 13.35 -7.62 3.10
CA LEU A 177 12.95 -7.53 4.50
C LEU A 177 13.02 -8.88 5.22
N ARG A 178 12.70 -9.98 4.52
CA ARG A 178 12.81 -11.35 5.06
C ARG A 178 14.24 -11.86 5.07
N ASP A 179 14.90 -11.87 3.91
CA ASP A 179 16.16 -12.59 3.73
C ASP A 179 17.36 -11.79 4.23
N ASP A 180 17.35 -10.46 4.06
CA ASP A 180 18.48 -9.61 4.41
C ASP A 180 18.36 -9.08 5.85
N PHE A 181 17.13 -8.71 6.29
CA PHE A 181 16.89 -8.14 7.62
C PHE A 181 16.29 -9.13 8.63
N GLY A 182 15.84 -10.30 8.18
CA GLY A 182 15.27 -11.33 9.04
C GLY A 182 13.95 -10.92 9.70
N PHE A 183 13.14 -10.08 9.06
CA PHE A 183 11.80 -9.74 9.56
C PHE A 183 10.79 -10.81 9.17
N SER A 184 9.89 -11.14 10.09
CA SER A 184 8.92 -12.23 9.91
C SER A 184 7.50 -11.72 9.70
N HIS A 185 7.12 -10.65 10.40
CA HIS A 185 5.74 -10.18 10.50
C HIS A 185 5.55 -8.95 9.61
N ILE A 186 5.32 -9.21 8.32
CA ILE A 186 5.18 -8.18 7.29
C ILE A 186 3.75 -8.22 6.74
N LEU A 187 3.07 -7.08 6.74
CA LEU A 187 1.74 -6.91 6.17
C LEU A 187 1.79 -5.92 5.01
N TRP A 188 1.50 -6.41 3.81
CA TRP A 188 1.27 -5.57 2.63
C TRP A 188 -0.21 -5.24 2.51
N VAL A 189 -0.53 -4.00 2.17
CA VAL A 189 -1.89 -3.48 2.13
C VAL A 189 -2.07 -2.58 0.92
N TYR A 190 -3.14 -2.79 0.15
CA TYR A 190 -3.54 -1.89 -0.90
C TYR A 190 -3.95 -0.53 -0.32
N SER A 191 -3.45 0.58 -0.86
CA SER A 191 -3.74 1.93 -0.36
C SER A 191 -5.19 2.40 -0.58
N GLY A 192 -5.97 1.61 -1.32
CA GLY A 192 -7.35 1.88 -1.72
C GLY A 192 -7.47 2.62 -3.06
N ARG A 193 -6.35 3.00 -3.68
CA ARG A 193 -6.36 3.65 -5.00
C ARG A 193 -5.24 3.20 -5.93
N ARG A 194 -3.99 3.53 -5.60
CA ARG A 194 -2.88 3.49 -6.58
C ARG A 194 -1.54 3.07 -6.02
N GLY A 195 -1.50 2.57 -4.80
CA GLY A 195 -0.26 2.26 -4.12
C GLY A 195 -0.41 1.10 -3.18
N VAL A 196 0.70 0.75 -2.55
CA VAL A 196 0.79 -0.30 -1.55
C VAL A 196 1.55 0.20 -0.33
N HIS A 197 1.08 -0.19 0.84
CA HIS A 197 1.70 0.08 2.12
C HIS A 197 2.28 -1.21 2.67
N CYS A 198 3.48 -1.14 3.23
CA CYS A 198 4.12 -2.24 3.96
C CYS A 198 4.19 -1.89 5.44
N TRP A 199 3.81 -2.82 6.31
CA TRP A 199 3.93 -2.72 7.76
C TRP A 199 4.78 -3.87 8.28
N VAL A 200 5.97 -3.56 8.79
CA VAL A 200 6.87 -4.52 9.44
C VAL A 200 6.66 -4.43 10.95
N CYS A 201 6.12 -5.49 11.50
CA CYS A 201 5.50 -5.54 12.82
C CYS A 201 6.29 -6.35 13.85
N ASP A 202 7.47 -6.87 13.51
CA ASP A 202 8.38 -7.52 14.45
C ASP A 202 8.71 -6.60 15.64
N GLY A 203 8.84 -7.15 16.85
CA GLY A 203 9.18 -6.36 18.04
C GLY A 203 10.47 -5.54 17.86
N LYS A 204 11.49 -6.14 17.21
CA LYS A 204 12.73 -5.45 16.85
C LYS A 204 12.54 -4.30 15.84
N ALA A 205 11.62 -4.45 14.88
CA ALA A 205 11.31 -3.40 13.91
C ALA A 205 10.58 -2.23 14.59
N ARG A 206 9.66 -2.54 15.52
CA ARG A 206 8.89 -1.51 16.22
C ARG A 206 9.76 -0.55 17.04
N ARG A 207 10.87 -1.04 17.56
CA ARG A 207 11.81 -0.32 18.43
C ARG A 207 12.97 0.35 17.70
N LEU A 208 13.02 0.31 16.37
CA LEU A 208 14.09 0.95 15.61
C LEU A 208 14.09 2.47 15.82
N THR A 209 15.28 3.05 16.00
CA THR A 209 15.48 4.51 16.04
C THR A 209 15.29 5.13 14.66
N ASN A 210 15.17 6.46 14.58
CA ASN A 210 15.07 7.16 13.30
C ASN A 210 16.31 6.91 12.41
N GLU A 211 17.50 6.86 13.00
CA GLU A 211 18.76 6.59 12.28
C GLU A 211 18.76 5.18 11.69
N GLN A 212 18.31 4.18 12.46
CA GLN A 212 18.20 2.81 11.99
C GLN A 212 17.14 2.66 10.89
N ARG A 213 15.99 3.33 11.04
CA ARG A 213 14.95 3.38 10.00
C ARG A 213 15.47 4.03 8.72
N ALA A 214 16.19 5.14 8.84
CA ALA A 214 16.81 5.82 7.71
C ALA A 214 17.82 4.92 7.01
N ALA A 215 18.67 4.20 7.75
CA ALA A 215 19.63 3.26 7.18
C ALA A 215 18.94 2.12 6.39
N ILE A 216 17.83 1.59 6.90
CA ILE A 216 17.04 0.57 6.18
C ILE A 216 16.39 1.17 4.93
N ALA A 217 15.80 2.37 5.03
CA ALA A 217 15.21 3.03 3.87
C ALA A 217 16.28 3.34 2.80
N ASP A 218 17.47 3.80 3.20
CA ASP A 218 18.58 4.08 2.30
C ASP A 218 19.19 2.82 1.69
N TYR A 219 19.11 1.65 2.35
CA TYR A 219 19.47 0.36 1.75
C TYR A 219 18.66 0.07 0.49
N PHE A 220 17.37 0.43 0.49
CA PHE A 220 16.48 0.30 -0.66
C PHE A 220 16.59 1.46 -1.66
N ARG A 221 17.30 2.54 -1.32
CA ARG A 221 17.36 3.75 -2.13
C ARG A 221 18.34 3.62 -3.30
N VAL A 222 17.82 3.16 -4.43
CA VAL A 222 18.55 3.08 -5.71
C VAL A 222 18.37 4.34 -6.54
N TYR A 223 17.17 4.90 -6.55
CA TYR A 223 16.84 6.09 -7.32
C TYR A 223 17.38 7.35 -6.60
N LYS A 224 18.31 8.05 -7.23
CA LYS A 224 19.04 9.20 -6.63
C LYS A 224 18.99 10.47 -7.47
N GLY A 225 18.47 10.42 -8.69
CA GLY A 225 18.32 11.58 -9.57
C GLY A 225 17.04 12.39 -9.32
N ASN A 226 17.06 13.67 -9.70
CA ASN A 226 15.87 14.54 -9.74
C ASN A 226 15.27 14.58 -11.16
N GLU A 227 14.19 15.33 -11.37
CA GLU A 227 13.53 15.47 -12.70
C GLU A 227 14.48 15.96 -13.80
N ASN A 228 15.48 16.77 -13.44
CA ASN A 228 16.49 17.31 -14.36
C ASN A 228 17.67 16.35 -14.61
N SER A 229 17.70 15.20 -13.95
CA SER A 229 18.78 14.22 -14.10
C SER A 229 18.48 13.28 -15.27
N HIS A 230 19.29 13.34 -16.33
CA HIS A 230 19.21 12.39 -17.46
C HIS A 230 19.40 10.93 -17.02
N LYS A 231 20.17 10.71 -15.94
CA LYS A 231 20.42 9.39 -15.35
C LYS A 231 20.04 9.39 -13.87
N LYS A 232 18.97 8.66 -13.53
CA LYS A 232 18.41 8.65 -12.17
C LYS A 232 18.82 7.44 -11.34
N VAL A 233 19.34 6.41 -12.02
CA VAL A 233 19.98 5.22 -11.44
C VAL A 233 21.40 5.13 -11.99
N SER A 234 22.39 5.06 -11.10
CA SER A 234 23.79 4.90 -11.49
C SER A 234 24.47 3.94 -10.53
N PHE A 235 24.99 2.84 -11.06
CA PHE A 235 25.72 1.85 -10.27
C PHE A 235 27.22 2.05 -10.42
N THR A 236 27.90 2.21 -9.29
CA THR A 236 29.36 2.31 -9.22
C THR A 236 29.98 0.97 -8.84
N GLY A 237 31.23 0.74 -9.27
CA GLY A 237 32.00 -0.45 -8.90
C GLY A 237 31.94 -1.60 -9.92
N LEU A 238 32.68 -2.66 -9.60
CA LEU A 238 32.90 -3.80 -10.51
C LEU A 238 31.74 -4.82 -10.49
N ALA A 239 31.00 -4.90 -9.38
CA ALA A 239 29.91 -5.83 -9.17
C ALA A 239 28.71 -5.11 -8.55
N LEU A 240 27.50 -5.58 -8.87
CA LEU A 240 26.29 -5.15 -8.18
C LEU A 240 26.29 -5.71 -6.76
N HIS A 241 25.77 -4.94 -5.82
CA HIS A 241 25.47 -5.45 -4.48
C HIS A 241 24.56 -6.68 -4.59
N PRO A 242 24.73 -7.74 -3.75
CA PRO A 242 23.96 -8.99 -3.88
C PRO A 242 22.44 -8.78 -3.95
N PHE A 243 21.89 -7.88 -3.13
CA PHE A 243 20.47 -7.50 -3.19
C PHE A 243 20.05 -6.93 -4.56
N LEU A 244 20.87 -6.08 -5.17
CA LEU A 244 20.58 -5.50 -6.49
C LEU A 244 20.68 -6.57 -7.58
N ALA A 245 21.67 -7.46 -7.51
CA ALA A 245 21.82 -8.56 -8.44
C ALA A 245 20.62 -9.53 -8.37
N ARG A 246 20.21 -9.91 -7.15
CA ARG A 246 19.01 -10.73 -6.89
C ARG A 246 17.76 -10.06 -7.44
N SER A 247 17.53 -8.80 -7.08
CA SER A 247 16.37 -8.03 -7.55
C SER A 247 16.31 -7.99 -9.08
N TYR A 248 17.43 -7.68 -9.73
CA TYR A 248 17.52 -7.60 -11.19
C TYR A 248 17.19 -8.93 -11.87
N THR A 249 17.84 -10.01 -11.42
CA THR A 249 17.79 -11.32 -12.07
C THR A 249 16.49 -12.08 -11.78
N GLU A 250 15.94 -11.97 -10.58
CA GLU A 250 14.76 -12.74 -10.16
C GLU A 250 13.44 -12.00 -10.38
N VAL A 251 13.47 -10.66 -10.50
CA VAL A 251 12.24 -9.85 -10.58
C VAL A 251 12.30 -8.84 -11.73
N LEU A 252 13.21 -7.87 -11.69
CA LEU A 252 13.10 -6.66 -12.51
C LEU A 252 13.15 -6.95 -14.02
N MET A 253 14.15 -7.73 -14.45
CA MET A 253 14.38 -8.02 -15.87
C MET A 253 13.19 -8.76 -16.48
N ASP A 254 12.68 -9.75 -15.76
CA ASP A 254 11.56 -10.56 -16.20
C ASP A 254 10.27 -9.74 -16.37
N PHE A 255 9.94 -8.90 -15.38
CA PHE A 255 8.78 -8.01 -15.48
C PHE A 255 8.95 -6.93 -16.54
N PHE A 256 10.17 -6.41 -16.70
CA PHE A 256 10.46 -5.44 -17.74
C PHE A 256 10.15 -6.03 -19.12
N GLU A 257 10.72 -7.19 -19.45
CA GLU A 257 10.58 -7.80 -20.78
C GLU A 257 9.19 -8.40 -21.03
N ARG A 258 8.60 -9.09 -20.05
CA ARG A 258 7.34 -9.83 -20.24
C ARG A 258 6.09 -8.99 -20.06
N LYS A 259 6.16 -7.87 -19.32
CA LYS A 259 5.01 -7.04 -19.00
C LYS A 259 5.19 -5.62 -19.52
N LEU A 260 6.16 -4.89 -18.95
CA LEU A 260 6.22 -3.44 -19.11
C LEU A 260 6.65 -2.99 -20.50
N LEU A 261 7.53 -3.73 -21.17
CA LEU A 261 8.02 -3.41 -22.52
C LEU A 261 6.87 -3.24 -23.52
N LEU A 262 5.90 -4.15 -23.46
CA LEU A 262 4.71 -4.15 -24.33
C LEU A 262 3.62 -3.26 -23.75
N SER A 263 3.29 -3.40 -22.47
CA SER A 263 2.14 -2.70 -21.86
C SER A 263 2.31 -1.18 -21.80
N GLN A 264 3.56 -0.71 -21.68
CA GLN A 264 3.90 0.70 -21.69
C GLN A 264 4.40 1.18 -23.06
N GLU A 265 4.50 0.28 -24.03
CA GLU A 265 5.08 0.48 -25.37
C GLU A 265 6.32 1.41 -25.31
N ILE A 266 7.31 0.99 -24.52
CA ILE A 266 8.46 1.79 -24.07
C ILE A 266 9.32 2.33 -25.23
N PHE A 267 9.32 1.64 -26.37
CA PHE A 267 10.08 2.01 -27.57
C PHE A 267 9.17 2.33 -28.76
N SER A 268 7.86 2.55 -28.58
CA SER A 268 6.94 2.69 -29.72
C SER A 268 7.16 3.98 -30.52
N THR A 269 7.33 5.10 -29.84
CA THR A 269 7.50 6.43 -30.44
C THR A 269 8.90 6.99 -30.20
N GLU A 270 9.27 7.98 -31.02
CA GLU A 270 10.53 8.72 -30.88
C GLU A 270 10.68 9.33 -29.50
N GLU A 271 9.70 10.09 -29.04
CA GLU A 271 9.69 10.66 -27.70
C GLU A 271 10.00 9.64 -26.58
N ARG A 272 9.50 8.40 -26.69
CA ARG A 272 9.71 7.37 -25.68
C ARG A 272 11.11 6.75 -25.75
N TYR A 273 11.55 6.32 -26.94
CA TYR A 273 12.87 5.72 -27.05
C TYR A 273 14.00 6.74 -26.85
N GLU A 274 13.77 8.02 -27.15
CA GLU A 274 14.74 9.10 -26.89
C GLU A 274 15.06 9.23 -25.41
N LYS A 275 14.06 9.11 -24.52
CA LYS A 275 14.28 9.09 -23.07
C LYS A 275 15.24 7.97 -22.63
N ILE A 276 15.28 6.85 -23.36
CA ILE A 276 16.17 5.72 -23.08
C ILE A 276 17.55 5.98 -23.66
N LEU A 277 17.62 6.53 -24.88
CA LEU A 277 18.89 6.91 -25.50
C LEU A 277 19.64 7.94 -24.64
N ASP A 278 18.93 8.87 -24.00
CA ASP A 278 19.49 9.85 -23.07
C ASP A 278 20.11 9.22 -21.80
N MET A 279 19.75 7.99 -21.45
CA MET A 279 20.35 7.25 -20.33
C MET A 279 21.68 6.59 -20.69
N ILE A 280 22.02 6.49 -21.99
CA ILE A 280 23.21 5.80 -22.48
C ILE A 280 24.42 6.74 -22.38
N PRO A 281 25.51 6.36 -21.69
CA PRO A 281 26.75 7.11 -21.71
C PRO A 281 27.41 6.96 -23.08
N ASP A 282 27.16 7.90 -23.99
CA ASP A 282 27.65 7.90 -25.38
C ASP A 282 28.12 9.31 -25.80
N PRO A 283 29.27 9.79 -25.27
CA PRO A 283 29.74 11.17 -25.49
C PRO A 283 30.00 11.49 -26.97
N ASP A 284 30.40 10.50 -27.77
CA ASP A 284 30.68 10.65 -29.20
C ASP A 284 29.46 10.36 -30.09
N GLN A 285 28.29 10.13 -29.49
CA GLN A 285 27.01 9.80 -30.17
C GLN A 285 27.10 8.60 -31.13
N SER A 286 28.07 7.71 -30.94
CA SER A 286 28.35 6.59 -31.83
C SER A 286 27.28 5.50 -31.76
N ILE A 287 26.77 5.23 -30.55
CA ILE A 287 25.79 4.17 -30.26
C ILE A 287 24.39 4.69 -30.55
N THR A 288 24.08 5.87 -30.00
CA THR A 288 22.77 6.51 -30.09
C THR A 288 22.42 6.87 -31.53
N SER A 289 23.37 7.37 -32.34
CA SER A 289 23.12 7.67 -33.75
C SER A 289 22.88 6.41 -34.59
N GLU A 290 23.61 5.31 -34.34
CA GLU A 290 23.39 4.04 -35.03
C GLU A 290 22.00 3.45 -34.73
N LEU A 291 21.57 3.53 -33.46
CA LEU A 291 20.23 3.10 -33.04
C LEU A 291 19.14 3.98 -33.68
N ARG A 292 19.28 5.31 -33.66
CA ARG A 292 18.35 6.25 -34.32
C ARG A 292 18.19 5.91 -35.80
N GLY A 293 19.31 5.74 -36.52
CA GLY A 293 19.30 5.37 -37.94
C GLY A 293 18.49 4.09 -38.19
N LYS A 294 18.79 3.01 -37.44
CA LYS A 294 18.06 1.74 -37.54
C LYS A 294 16.58 1.87 -37.24
N TRP A 295 16.21 2.69 -36.27
CA TRP A 295 14.83 2.82 -35.79
C TRP A 295 13.98 3.75 -36.64
N GLN A 296 14.58 4.74 -37.29
CA GLN A 296 13.91 5.64 -38.24
C GLN A 296 13.75 5.00 -39.63
N GLU A 297 14.74 4.25 -40.12
CA GLU A 297 14.68 3.59 -41.45
C GLU A 297 13.62 2.49 -41.54
N LYS A 298 13.44 1.70 -40.47
CA LYS A 298 12.51 0.55 -40.45
C LYS A 298 11.03 0.91 -40.33
N ARG A 299 10.67 2.20 -40.18
CA ARG A 299 9.26 2.64 -40.27
C ARG A 299 8.65 2.33 -41.66
N ARG A 300 9.49 2.08 -42.67
CA ARG A 300 9.11 1.80 -44.06
C ARG A 300 8.91 0.31 -44.40
N THR A 301 9.25 -0.62 -43.51
CA THR A 301 9.17 -2.08 -43.74
C THR A 301 8.25 -2.75 -42.71
N ALA A 302 6.97 -2.36 -42.73
CA ALA A 302 5.92 -2.88 -41.86
C ALA A 302 5.45 -4.32 -42.20
N ASN A 303 6.39 -5.23 -42.47
CA ASN A 303 6.12 -6.63 -42.79
C ASN A 303 6.75 -7.65 -41.81
N SER A 304 7.36 -7.21 -40.70
CA SER A 304 7.81 -8.14 -39.65
C SER A 304 6.66 -8.49 -38.69
N LYS A 305 6.50 -9.77 -38.38
CA LYS A 305 5.54 -10.25 -37.36
C LYS A 305 5.93 -9.87 -35.92
N ASP A 306 7.14 -9.39 -35.71
CA ASP A 306 7.70 -9.13 -34.38
C ASP A 306 7.34 -7.72 -33.86
N ASP A 307 7.04 -7.61 -32.57
CA ASP A 307 6.69 -6.34 -31.92
C ASP A 307 7.87 -5.36 -31.91
N ILE A 308 7.60 -4.10 -32.25
CA ILE A 308 8.64 -3.06 -32.38
C ILE A 308 9.39 -2.82 -31.07
N ASN A 309 8.73 -2.93 -29.92
CA ASN A 309 9.35 -2.71 -28.62
C ASN A 309 10.36 -3.81 -28.29
N VAL A 310 9.98 -5.07 -28.56
CA VAL A 310 10.86 -6.23 -28.41
C VAL A 310 12.06 -6.12 -29.33
N VAL A 311 11.82 -5.82 -30.62
CA VAL A 311 12.91 -5.70 -31.61
C VAL A 311 13.89 -4.58 -31.25
N ARG A 312 13.40 -3.40 -30.84
CA ARG A 312 14.24 -2.26 -30.46
C ARG A 312 15.01 -2.54 -29.17
N TRP A 313 14.38 -3.19 -28.18
CA TRP A 313 15.05 -3.62 -26.96
C TRP A 313 16.19 -4.60 -27.23
N GLU A 314 15.97 -5.62 -28.07
CA GLU A 314 17.02 -6.57 -28.43
C GLU A 314 18.18 -5.92 -29.19
N GLN A 315 17.88 -4.97 -30.09
CA GLN A 315 18.92 -4.21 -30.79
C GLN A 315 19.76 -3.38 -29.83
N LEU A 316 19.11 -2.72 -28.86
CA LEU A 316 19.76 -1.95 -27.81
C LEU A 316 20.67 -2.84 -26.96
N LYS A 317 20.14 -3.95 -26.40
CA LYS A 317 20.92 -4.90 -25.60
C LYS A 317 22.14 -5.42 -26.34
N ASN A 318 21.96 -5.91 -27.57
CA ASN A 318 23.04 -6.43 -28.39
C ASN A 318 24.13 -5.38 -28.64
N MET A 319 23.74 -4.13 -28.91
CA MET A 319 24.71 -3.06 -29.15
C MET A 319 25.53 -2.75 -27.88
N LEU A 320 24.85 -2.58 -26.75
CA LEU A 320 25.47 -2.26 -25.46
C LEU A 320 26.35 -3.41 -24.94
N GLN A 321 26.03 -4.65 -25.26
CA GLN A 321 26.73 -5.85 -24.78
C GLN A 321 27.74 -6.44 -25.78
N SER A 322 27.76 -5.98 -27.03
CA SER A 322 28.64 -6.51 -28.09
C SER A 322 30.15 -6.34 -27.84
N GLY A 323 30.55 -5.49 -26.90
CA GLY A 323 31.95 -5.15 -26.64
C GLY A 323 32.63 -4.34 -27.75
N LYS A 324 31.89 -3.97 -28.82
CA LYS A 324 32.39 -3.14 -29.91
C LYS A 324 32.74 -1.72 -29.45
N HIS A 325 31.93 -1.17 -28.54
CA HIS A 325 32.14 0.15 -27.96
C HIS A 325 32.72 0.00 -26.55
N LYS A 326 33.90 0.57 -26.31
CA LYS A 326 34.59 0.53 -25.01
C LYS A 326 34.37 1.82 -24.21
N VAL A 327 33.11 2.26 -24.11
CA VAL A 327 32.77 3.48 -23.37
C VAL A 327 32.65 3.16 -21.88
N GLN A 328 33.25 4.01 -21.03
CA GLN A 328 33.15 3.88 -19.58
C GLN A 328 31.69 4.06 -19.14
N GLY A 329 31.19 3.13 -18.33
CA GLY A 329 29.80 3.13 -17.86
C GLY A 329 28.82 2.32 -18.71
N LEU A 330 29.20 1.88 -19.92
CA LEU A 330 28.33 1.08 -20.79
C LEU A 330 27.98 -0.30 -20.21
N ARG A 331 28.90 -0.86 -19.41
CA ARG A 331 28.81 -2.22 -18.85
C ARG A 331 27.50 -2.50 -18.09
N ARG A 332 26.94 -1.49 -17.43
CA ARG A 332 25.73 -1.61 -16.61
C ARG A 332 24.51 -0.89 -17.18
N CYS A 333 24.62 -0.40 -18.41
CA CYS A 333 23.62 0.47 -18.99
C CYS A 333 22.27 -0.27 -19.16
N VAL A 334 22.30 -1.55 -19.55
CA VAL A 334 21.08 -2.38 -19.65
C VAL A 334 20.43 -2.53 -18.27
N GLU A 335 21.22 -2.86 -17.23
CA GLU A 335 20.70 -2.96 -15.87
C GLU A 335 20.12 -1.62 -15.40
N GLU A 336 20.83 -0.52 -15.56
CA GLU A 336 20.39 0.82 -15.12
C GLU A 336 19.09 1.26 -15.81
N ILE A 337 18.91 0.94 -17.10
CA ILE A 337 17.65 1.17 -17.81
C ILE A 337 16.53 0.35 -17.15
N VAL A 338 16.70 -0.96 -16.99
CA VAL A 338 15.69 -1.81 -16.35
C VAL A 338 15.35 -1.30 -14.95
N PHE A 339 16.34 -0.98 -14.12
CA PHE A 339 16.11 -0.40 -12.79
C PHE A 339 15.33 0.92 -12.86
N SER A 340 15.64 1.80 -13.80
CA SER A 340 14.95 3.10 -13.92
C SER A 340 13.45 2.94 -14.19
N PHE A 341 13.08 1.93 -14.99
CA PHE A 341 11.70 1.66 -15.39
C PHE A 341 10.93 0.77 -14.41
N THR A 342 11.60 -0.03 -13.58
CA THR A 342 10.94 -1.08 -12.79
C THR A 342 11.17 -1.01 -11.29
N TYR A 343 12.29 -0.41 -10.85
CA TYR A 343 12.72 -0.53 -9.46
C TYR A 343 11.82 0.27 -8.51
N PRO A 344 11.59 -0.22 -7.27
CA PRO A 344 10.68 0.44 -6.35
C PRO A 344 11.13 1.84 -5.95
N ARG A 345 10.19 2.79 -5.98
CA ARG A 345 10.36 4.17 -5.54
C ARG A 345 9.64 4.34 -4.20
N LEU A 346 10.39 4.67 -3.16
CA LEU A 346 9.89 4.75 -1.79
C LEU A 346 9.68 6.21 -1.39
N ASP A 347 8.58 6.49 -0.68
CA ASP A 347 8.51 7.70 0.13
C ASP A 347 9.43 7.54 1.35
N MET A 348 10.59 8.20 1.25
CA MET A 348 11.65 8.12 2.25
C MET A 348 11.22 8.75 3.59
N GLU A 349 10.40 9.80 3.57
CA GLU A 349 10.03 10.54 4.79
C GLU A 349 9.04 9.74 5.64
N VAL A 350 8.17 8.96 4.98
CA VAL A 350 7.26 8.01 5.61
C VAL A 350 8.03 6.91 6.37
N SER A 351 9.16 6.48 5.82
CA SER A 351 9.95 5.36 6.35
C SER A 351 10.87 5.77 7.50
N LYS A 352 11.49 6.96 7.43
CA LYS A 352 12.54 7.43 8.36
C LYS A 352 12.05 7.76 9.77
N HIS A 353 10.89 8.41 9.89
CA HIS A 353 10.51 9.05 11.13
C HIS A 353 9.55 8.21 11.98
N MET A 354 9.83 8.08 13.27
CA MET A 354 9.01 7.29 14.20
C MET A 354 7.66 7.94 14.50
N ASN A 355 7.45 9.22 14.22
CA ASN A 355 6.17 9.92 14.45
C ASN A 355 5.26 9.98 13.21
N HIS A 356 5.63 9.32 12.11
CA HIS A 356 4.82 9.31 10.88
C HIS A 356 3.54 8.48 11.07
N LEU A 357 2.44 8.93 10.47
CA LEU A 357 1.15 8.23 10.49
C LEU A 357 0.86 7.64 9.11
N LEU A 358 0.36 6.41 9.07
CA LEU A 358 0.01 5.75 7.82
C LEU A 358 -1.41 5.20 7.87
N LYS A 359 -2.09 5.23 6.72
CA LYS A 359 -3.50 4.84 6.61
C LYS A 359 -3.71 3.42 7.11
N ALA A 360 -4.70 3.25 7.99
CA ALA A 360 -5.02 1.97 8.58
C ALA A 360 -5.52 0.97 7.51
N PRO A 361 -5.14 -0.32 7.61
CA PRO A 361 -5.77 -1.37 6.84
C PRO A 361 -7.28 -1.40 7.08
N PHE A 362 -8.02 -1.85 6.08
CA PHE A 362 -9.48 -1.88 6.07
C PHE A 362 -10.16 -0.49 6.14
N CYS A 363 -9.43 0.62 5.98
CA CYS A 363 -10.07 1.91 5.67
C CYS A 363 -10.74 1.89 4.30
N VAL A 364 -11.75 2.75 4.11
CA VAL A 364 -12.33 3.01 2.79
C VAL A 364 -11.64 4.23 2.19
N HIS A 365 -11.21 4.15 0.93
CA HIS A 365 -10.63 5.29 0.25
C HIS A 365 -11.74 6.23 -0.25
N PRO A 366 -11.75 7.53 0.14
CA PRO A 366 -12.89 8.42 -0.06
C PRO A 366 -13.20 8.72 -1.53
N LYS A 367 -12.20 8.70 -2.42
CA LYS A 367 -12.42 8.95 -3.86
C LYS A 367 -12.83 7.72 -4.67
N THR A 368 -12.51 6.52 -4.21
CA THR A 368 -12.72 5.28 -4.99
C THR A 368 -13.76 4.36 -4.36
N GLY A 369 -14.12 4.59 -3.09
CA GLY A 369 -14.96 3.70 -2.30
C GLY A 369 -14.31 2.35 -1.99
N ARG A 370 -13.09 2.08 -2.46
CA ARG A 370 -12.41 0.77 -2.28
C ARG A 370 -11.90 0.60 -0.86
N VAL A 371 -11.99 -0.62 -0.35
CA VAL A 371 -11.41 -0.99 0.95
C VAL A 371 -9.90 -1.23 0.82
N CYS A 372 -9.13 -0.75 1.78
CA CYS A 372 -7.67 -0.95 1.87
C CYS A 372 -7.37 -2.36 2.36
N VAL A 373 -7.45 -3.35 1.47
CA VAL A 373 -7.33 -4.77 1.81
C VAL A 373 -5.86 -5.25 1.84
N PRO A 374 -5.51 -6.24 2.68
CA PRO A 374 -4.21 -6.89 2.63
C PRO A 374 -3.91 -7.57 1.29
N ILE A 375 -2.63 -7.60 0.93
CA ILE A 375 -2.10 -8.26 -0.27
C ILE A 375 -1.21 -9.43 0.19
N ASP A 376 -1.38 -10.59 -0.43
CA ASP A 376 -0.50 -11.74 -0.21
C ASP A 376 0.80 -11.54 -1.01
N PRO A 377 1.97 -11.36 -0.37
CA PRO A 377 3.23 -11.17 -1.11
C PRO A 377 3.60 -12.38 -1.98
N ASN A 378 3.16 -13.60 -1.63
CA ASN A 378 3.45 -14.80 -2.43
C ASN A 378 2.58 -14.90 -3.69
N ARG A 379 1.46 -14.18 -3.72
CA ARG A 379 0.46 -14.20 -4.81
C ARG A 379 0.15 -12.80 -5.30
N CYS A 380 1.07 -11.86 -5.13
CA CYS A 380 0.87 -10.46 -5.43
C CYS A 380 0.65 -10.19 -6.94
N GLU A 381 1.15 -11.06 -7.82
CA GLU A 381 0.89 -11.04 -9.26
C GLU A 381 -0.58 -11.26 -9.63
N GLU A 382 -1.34 -11.94 -8.76
CA GLU A 382 -2.78 -12.17 -8.97
C GLU A 382 -3.64 -11.02 -8.43
N PHE A 383 -3.04 -10.02 -7.77
CA PHE A 383 -3.79 -8.94 -7.18
C PHE A 383 -4.28 -7.96 -8.25
N ASP A 384 -5.60 -7.88 -8.39
CA ASP A 384 -6.27 -6.92 -9.27
C ASP A 384 -6.80 -5.72 -8.45
N PRO A 385 -6.21 -4.52 -8.57
CA PRO A 385 -6.66 -3.33 -7.84
C PRO A 385 -8.05 -2.87 -8.26
N THR A 386 -8.54 -3.31 -9.44
CA THR A 386 -9.84 -2.97 -10.01
C THR A 386 -10.97 -3.85 -9.50
N ALA A 387 -10.66 -5.05 -9.02
CA ALA A 387 -11.61 -6.01 -8.44
C ALA A 387 -11.76 -5.88 -6.90
N VAL A 388 -10.98 -5.00 -6.26
CA VAL A 388 -11.07 -4.77 -4.81
C VAL A 388 -12.46 -4.29 -4.41
N PRO A 389 -13.11 -4.87 -3.37
CA PRO A 389 -14.45 -4.51 -2.96
C PRO A 389 -14.60 -3.01 -2.66
N THR A 390 -15.65 -2.41 -3.22
CA THR A 390 -16.07 -1.06 -2.85
C THR A 390 -17.14 -1.08 -1.78
N LEU A 391 -17.32 0.07 -1.14
CA LEU A 391 -18.34 0.32 -0.15
C LEU A 391 -19.76 0.02 -0.67
N SER A 392 -20.08 0.42 -1.90
CA SER A 392 -21.37 0.12 -2.55
C SER A 392 -21.55 -1.38 -2.76
N ASN A 393 -20.54 -2.09 -3.30
CA ASN A 393 -20.61 -3.53 -3.49
C ASN A 393 -20.83 -4.30 -2.19
N LEU A 394 -20.17 -3.89 -1.10
CA LEU A 394 -20.32 -4.53 0.21
C LEU A 394 -21.71 -4.31 0.80
N LEU A 395 -22.28 -3.11 0.61
CA LEU A 395 -23.64 -2.83 1.06
C LEU A 395 -24.69 -3.65 0.30
N GLU A 396 -24.55 -3.78 -1.02
CA GLU A 396 -25.41 -4.66 -1.83
C GLU A 396 -25.37 -6.10 -1.33
N GLN A 397 -24.16 -6.63 -1.07
CA GLN A 397 -23.98 -7.99 -0.55
C GLN A 397 -24.62 -8.17 0.84
N LEU A 398 -24.55 -7.17 1.72
CA LEU A 398 -25.23 -7.20 3.00
C LEU A 398 -26.76 -7.21 2.85
N ASN A 399 -27.30 -6.40 1.94
CA ASN A 399 -28.74 -6.34 1.68
C ASN A 399 -29.27 -7.68 1.12
N ILE A 400 -28.52 -8.33 0.23
CA ILE A 400 -28.84 -9.66 -0.30
C ILE A 400 -28.68 -10.74 0.79
N GLY A 401 -27.59 -10.66 1.57
CA GLY A 401 -27.22 -11.63 2.60
C GLY A 401 -28.10 -11.58 3.85
N GLY A 402 -28.84 -10.49 4.08
CA GLY A 402 -29.83 -10.37 5.16
C GLY A 402 -31.00 -11.36 5.06
N LEU A 403 -31.18 -12.02 3.92
CA LEU A 403 -32.22 -13.02 3.67
C LEU A 403 -31.81 -14.46 4.03
N ARG A 404 -30.56 -14.71 4.48
CA ARG A 404 -30.05 -16.04 4.84
C ARG A 404 -29.64 -16.11 6.32
N ALA A 405 -29.96 -17.23 6.96
CA ALA A 405 -29.85 -17.50 8.41
C ALA A 405 -28.45 -17.25 9.02
N GLU A 406 -28.45 -17.02 10.34
CA GLU A 406 -27.36 -16.64 11.25
C GLU A 406 -26.00 -17.29 10.93
N VAL A 407 -25.04 -16.44 10.57
CA VAL A 407 -23.60 -16.74 10.55
C VAL A 407 -22.98 -15.77 11.54
N ASP A 408 -22.06 -16.23 12.39
CA ASP A 408 -21.52 -15.47 13.53
C ASP A 408 -20.90 -14.11 13.17
N ASN A 409 -20.46 -13.92 11.92
CA ASN A 409 -19.85 -12.67 11.46
C ASN A 409 -20.43 -12.17 10.13
N GLU A 410 -20.92 -10.93 10.08
CA GLU A 410 -21.57 -10.36 8.89
C GLU A 410 -20.65 -10.27 7.67
N TRP A 411 -19.35 -10.06 7.87
CA TRP A 411 -18.38 -9.97 6.78
C TRP A 411 -18.13 -11.30 6.05
N ASP A 412 -18.42 -12.46 6.65
CA ASP A 412 -18.29 -13.78 5.98
C ASP A 412 -19.23 -13.91 4.77
N ARG A 413 -20.31 -13.11 4.75
CA ARG A 413 -21.29 -13.04 3.66
C ARG A 413 -20.88 -12.10 2.54
N THR A 414 -19.74 -11.44 2.67
CA THR A 414 -19.27 -10.42 1.72
C THR A 414 -17.96 -10.81 1.08
N SER A 415 -17.58 -10.13 -0.01
CA SER A 415 -16.28 -10.27 -0.65
C SER A 415 -15.12 -9.81 0.26
N LEU A 416 -15.39 -9.06 1.34
CA LEU A 416 -14.39 -8.68 2.34
C LEU A 416 -13.91 -9.87 3.17
N GLY A 417 -14.72 -10.92 3.32
CA GLY A 417 -14.39 -12.02 4.22
C GLY A 417 -13.13 -12.81 3.83
N LYS A 418 -12.81 -12.88 2.53
CA LYS A 418 -11.53 -13.47 2.07
C LYS A 418 -10.34 -12.69 2.63
N SER A 419 -10.40 -11.35 2.57
CA SER A 419 -9.33 -10.48 3.04
C SER A 419 -9.16 -10.51 4.56
N ILE A 420 -10.27 -10.59 5.32
CA ILE A 420 -10.22 -10.74 6.79
C ILE A 420 -9.63 -12.09 7.18
N ARG A 421 -10.05 -13.19 6.53
CA ARG A 421 -9.49 -14.53 6.82
C ARG A 421 -8.00 -14.59 6.50
N PHE A 422 -7.56 -14.00 5.39
CA PHE A 422 -6.15 -13.88 5.06
C PHE A 422 -5.40 -13.06 6.14
N PHE A 423 -5.90 -11.88 6.51
CA PHE A 423 -5.30 -11.06 7.58
C PHE A 423 -5.12 -11.84 8.89
N ARG A 424 -6.17 -12.55 9.32
CA ARG A 424 -6.16 -13.33 10.55
C ARG A 424 -5.15 -14.47 10.51
N SER A 425 -5.24 -15.33 9.50
CA SER A 425 -4.48 -16.57 9.43
C SER A 425 -3.03 -16.37 9.02
N SER A 426 -2.77 -15.52 8.02
CA SER A 426 -1.44 -15.35 7.45
C SER A 426 -0.59 -14.31 8.18
N PHE A 427 -1.21 -13.38 8.92
CA PHE A 427 -0.49 -12.29 9.58
C PHE A 427 -0.75 -12.21 11.10
N LEU A 428 -2.00 -11.98 11.51
CA LEU A 428 -2.30 -11.63 12.91
C LEU A 428 -2.01 -12.79 13.87
N GLN A 429 -2.46 -14.01 13.56
CA GLN A 429 -2.22 -15.18 14.41
C GLN A 429 -0.71 -15.50 14.56
N PRO A 430 0.09 -15.56 13.48
CA PRO A 430 1.55 -15.70 13.58
C PRO A 430 2.20 -14.60 14.43
N LEU A 431 1.79 -13.34 14.23
CA LEU A 431 2.31 -12.20 15.01
C LEU A 431 2.01 -12.35 16.51
N LEU A 432 0.76 -12.64 16.87
CA LEU A 432 0.35 -12.80 18.26
C LEU A 432 1.05 -13.99 18.93
N LYS A 433 1.30 -15.06 18.18
CA LYS A 433 2.09 -16.20 18.65
C LYS A 433 3.51 -15.75 19.02
N SER A 434 4.21 -15.04 18.13
CA SER A 434 5.55 -14.52 18.42
C SER A 434 5.54 -13.52 19.58
N CYS A 435 4.55 -12.64 19.68
CA CYS A 435 4.44 -11.72 20.82
C CYS A 435 4.31 -12.46 22.15
N LYS A 436 3.51 -13.54 22.18
CA LYS A 436 3.39 -14.38 23.37
C LYS A 436 4.72 -15.04 23.74
N GLU A 437 5.42 -15.61 22.76
CA GLU A 437 6.74 -16.25 22.96
C GLU A 437 7.80 -15.24 23.46
N GLU A 438 7.80 -14.01 22.92
CA GLU A 438 8.66 -12.92 23.39
C GLU A 438 8.36 -12.54 24.85
N MET A 439 7.08 -12.45 25.23
CA MET A 439 6.66 -12.13 26.60
C MET A 439 7.06 -13.22 27.60
N GLU A 440 6.85 -14.49 27.24
CA GLU A 440 7.25 -15.64 28.08
C GLU A 440 8.78 -15.68 28.26
N SER A 441 9.54 -15.45 27.19
CA SER A 441 11.00 -15.38 27.23
C SER A 441 11.50 -14.24 28.12
N SER A 442 10.91 -13.06 27.98
CA SER A 442 11.24 -11.87 28.80
C SER A 442 10.94 -12.11 30.29
N TYR A 443 9.81 -12.74 30.60
CA TYR A 443 9.45 -13.08 31.99
C TYR A 443 10.42 -14.09 32.61
N ASN A 444 10.74 -15.16 31.88
CA ASN A 444 11.69 -16.17 32.34
C ASN A 444 13.09 -15.59 32.58
N ALA A 445 13.55 -14.70 31.70
CA ALA A 445 14.83 -14.00 31.87
C ALA A 445 14.84 -13.13 33.14
N LYS A 446 13.77 -12.39 33.42
CA LYS A 446 13.63 -11.58 34.64
C LYS A 446 13.60 -12.46 35.90
N LEU A 447 12.92 -13.60 35.87
CA LEU A 447 12.91 -14.56 36.99
C LEU A 447 14.28 -15.19 37.26
N GLN A 448 15.07 -15.47 36.22
CA GLN A 448 16.43 -15.97 36.38
C GLN A 448 17.37 -14.90 36.96
N GLN A 449 17.26 -13.65 36.49
CA GLN A 449 18.02 -12.53 37.05
C GLN A 449 17.70 -12.30 38.53
N SER A 450 16.42 -12.36 38.92
CA SER A 450 16.04 -12.20 40.33
C SER A 450 16.59 -13.33 41.18
N LYS A 451 16.48 -14.60 40.75
CA LYS A 451 17.06 -15.75 41.46
C LYS A 451 18.58 -15.65 41.64
N ASN A 452 19.30 -15.20 40.62
CA ASN A 452 20.76 -15.00 40.71
C ASN A 452 21.13 -13.84 41.64
N SER A 453 20.29 -12.81 41.76
CA SER A 453 20.52 -11.69 42.69
C SER A 453 20.35 -12.05 44.17
N PHE A 454 19.62 -13.14 44.48
CA PHE A 454 19.45 -13.65 45.85
C PHE A 454 20.46 -14.74 46.24
N SER A 455 21.43 -15.05 45.37
CA SER A 455 22.48 -16.07 45.58
C SER A 455 23.79 -15.51 46.15
N TRP A 456 23.73 -14.44 46.94
CA TRP A 456 24.91 -13.84 47.58
C TRP A 456 25.07 -14.27 49.03
#